data_AF-A0A3D9BHN3-F1
#
_entry.id   AF-A0A3D9BHN3-F1
#
_cell.length_a   1.000
_cell.length_b   1.000
_cell.length_c   1.000
_cell.angle_alpha   90.00
_cell.angle_beta   90.00
_cell.angle_gamma   90.00
#
_symmetry.space_group_name_H-M   'P 1'
#
loop_
_entity.id
_entity.type
_entity.pdbx_description
1 polymer ?
#
loop_
_entity_poly.entity_id
_entity_poly.type
_entity_poly.pdbx_seq_one_letter_code
_entity_poly.pdbx_strand_id
1 'polypeptide(L)'
;VADGEHRWPVWDFTNDRPAARTLTTAEMAGRVVIGAKGKRRRYAIDCCDPVDMPDQDLILHPYVLGLWLGDGSSIMNHISVHEEDAEVVEHLRACGVEAEFRLPKWRKGRIANVVIDPTFRMRRENGASFSDCFRSRLTERLRQLDVLDNKHIPLGYMRASRWQRLELVRGLMDSDGTISPDGKRCEFSNADRGLIDAMVELLRSLGYKPAVYKGKARRKVFGCEGRVHESAEYWRISWTAYAEEPMFRLSRKRARMRSIENGRPWRSRRRRIVDIRPVSSVP
;
A
#
# COMPACT_ATOMS: atom_id res chain seq x y z
N VAL A 1 10.51 -21.33 -12.35
CA VAL A 1 11.05 -22.69 -12.58
C VAL A 1 12.54 -22.54 -12.82
N ALA A 2 13.36 -23.46 -12.32
CA ALA A 2 14.81 -23.42 -12.51
C ALA A 2 15.30 -24.86 -12.71
N ASP A 3 16.42 -25.01 -13.41
CA ASP A 3 17.06 -26.31 -13.60
C ASP A 3 17.70 -26.83 -12.30
N GLY A 4 18.08 -28.11 -12.30
CA GLY A 4 18.70 -28.78 -11.17
C GLY A 4 20.05 -28.18 -10.77
N GLU A 5 20.82 -27.71 -11.75
CA GLU A 5 22.15 -27.11 -11.60
C GLU A 5 22.10 -25.61 -11.27
N HIS A 6 20.93 -24.96 -11.39
CA HIS A 6 20.76 -23.56 -11.07
C HIS A 6 21.25 -23.26 -9.66
N ARG A 7 22.18 -22.32 -9.56
CA ARG A 7 22.85 -21.95 -8.31
C ARG A 7 22.10 -20.82 -7.61
N TRP A 8 21.72 -21.05 -6.37
CA TRP A 8 21.03 -20.10 -5.52
C TRP A 8 21.94 -19.58 -4.41
N PRO A 9 22.07 -18.26 -4.21
CA PRO A 9 22.54 -17.72 -2.96
C PRO A 9 21.49 -17.96 -1.87
N VAL A 10 21.84 -18.72 -0.84
CA VAL A 10 20.92 -19.10 0.25
C VAL A 10 21.55 -18.94 1.63
N TRP A 11 20.69 -18.71 2.60
CA TRP A 11 21.00 -18.81 4.02
C TRP A 11 20.63 -20.22 4.50
N ASP A 12 21.62 -21.01 4.93
CA ASP A 12 21.45 -22.33 5.54
C ASP A 12 21.39 -22.21 7.07
N PHE A 13 20.29 -22.70 7.67
CA PHE A 13 20.00 -22.64 9.10
C PHE A 13 20.19 -23.99 9.82
N THR A 14 20.99 -24.90 9.25
CA THR A 14 21.33 -26.20 9.85
C THR A 14 21.99 -26.03 11.22
N ASN A 15 22.91 -25.07 11.34
CA ASN A 15 23.61 -24.77 12.58
C ASN A 15 22.92 -23.61 13.33
N ASP A 16 23.35 -23.35 14.56
CA ASP A 16 22.80 -22.27 15.40
C ASP A 16 22.90 -20.89 14.74
N ARG A 17 23.99 -20.65 14.00
CA ARG A 17 24.18 -19.44 13.20
C ARG A 17 23.88 -19.71 11.73
N PRO A 18 23.02 -18.90 11.08
CA PRO A 18 22.76 -19.04 9.65
C PRO A 18 24.03 -18.75 8.84
N ALA A 19 24.36 -19.61 7.87
CA ALA A 19 25.51 -19.46 6.99
C ALA A 19 25.07 -19.13 5.56
N ALA A 20 25.71 -18.15 4.92
CA ALA A 20 25.54 -17.91 3.50
C ALA A 20 26.22 -19.02 2.69
N ARG A 21 25.51 -19.59 1.71
CA ARG A 21 25.99 -20.65 0.82
C ARG A 21 25.48 -20.38 -0.59
N THR A 22 26.19 -20.92 -1.58
CA THR A 22 25.65 -21.05 -2.94
C THR A 22 25.41 -22.52 -3.19
N LEU A 23 24.15 -22.92 -3.34
CA LEU A 23 23.75 -24.32 -3.53
C LEU A 23 22.93 -24.47 -4.82
N THR A 24 23.03 -25.60 -5.48
CA THR A 24 22.17 -25.91 -6.63
C THR A 24 20.75 -26.28 -6.18
N THR A 25 19.77 -26.17 -7.09
CA THR A 25 18.41 -26.65 -6.83
C THR A 25 18.41 -28.13 -6.42
N ALA A 26 19.23 -28.97 -7.07
CA ALA A 26 19.37 -30.40 -6.79
C ALA A 26 19.97 -30.66 -5.40
N GLU A 27 20.97 -29.88 -4.96
CA GLU A 27 21.57 -30.02 -3.63
C GLU A 27 20.57 -29.72 -2.49
N MET A 28 19.62 -28.81 -2.73
CA MET A 28 18.61 -28.42 -1.76
C MET A 28 17.37 -29.32 -1.76
N ALA A 29 17.07 -29.98 -2.89
CA ALA A 29 15.89 -30.82 -3.04
C ALA A 29 15.83 -31.92 -1.97
N GLY A 30 14.65 -32.13 -1.38
CA GLY A 30 14.45 -33.08 -0.28
C GLY A 30 15.09 -32.69 1.07
N ARG A 31 15.84 -31.58 1.14
CA ARG A 31 16.58 -31.15 2.35
C ARG A 31 16.09 -29.81 2.91
N VAL A 32 14.94 -29.31 2.46
CA VAL A 32 14.37 -27.99 2.80
C VAL A 32 13.85 -27.88 4.24
N VAL A 33 13.83 -28.98 4.99
CA VAL A 33 13.31 -29.07 6.36
C VAL A 33 14.35 -29.72 7.28
N ILE A 34 14.47 -29.21 8.51
CA ILE A 34 15.36 -29.69 9.56
C ILE A 34 14.64 -29.79 10.92
N GLY A 35 15.26 -30.48 11.88
CA GLY A 35 14.80 -30.62 13.26
C GLY A 35 13.73 -31.69 13.46
N ALA A 36 13.53 -32.09 14.73
CA ALA A 36 12.54 -33.09 15.09
C ALA A 36 11.14 -32.69 14.59
N LYS A 37 10.42 -33.65 14.00
CA LYS A 37 9.07 -33.48 13.42
C LYS A 37 8.96 -32.48 12.27
N GLY A 38 10.06 -32.13 11.60
CA GLY A 38 10.03 -31.38 10.34
C GLY A 38 9.46 -29.94 10.44
N LYS A 39 9.59 -29.29 11.60
CA LYS A 39 8.96 -27.98 11.84
C LYS A 39 9.79 -26.78 11.41
N ARG A 40 11.11 -26.94 11.15
CA ARG A 40 12.01 -25.81 10.83
C ARG A 40 12.42 -25.85 9.35
N ARG A 41 12.28 -24.71 8.66
CA ARG A 41 12.76 -24.55 7.28
C ARG A 41 14.27 -24.32 7.26
N ARG A 42 14.98 -25.12 6.48
CA ARG A 42 16.45 -25.11 6.41
C ARG A 42 16.98 -23.90 5.66
N TYR A 43 16.43 -23.62 4.49
CA TYR A 43 16.96 -22.59 3.59
C TYR A 43 16.09 -21.34 3.57
N ALA A 44 16.73 -20.19 3.34
CA ALA A 44 16.07 -18.94 3.01
C ALA A 44 16.81 -18.22 1.90
N ILE A 45 16.08 -17.48 1.07
CA ILE A 45 16.63 -16.53 0.10
C ILE A 45 16.31 -15.12 0.57
N ASP A 46 17.15 -14.15 0.22
CA ASP A 46 16.80 -12.75 0.42
C ASP A 46 15.65 -12.35 -0.52
N CYS A 47 14.82 -11.41 -0.09
CA CYS A 47 13.83 -10.78 -0.95
C CYS A 47 14.56 -9.95 -2.00
N CYS A 48 14.00 -9.86 -3.21
CA CYS A 48 14.51 -8.96 -4.23
C CYS A 48 14.50 -7.52 -3.73
N ASP A 49 15.48 -6.75 -4.19
CA ASP A 49 15.48 -5.30 -4.07
C ASP A 49 14.30 -4.68 -4.84
N PRO A 50 13.93 -3.42 -4.55
CA PRO A 50 12.93 -2.70 -5.31
C PRO A 50 13.22 -2.77 -6.81
N VAL A 51 12.20 -3.07 -7.61
CA VAL A 51 12.33 -3.06 -9.07
C VAL A 51 12.69 -1.65 -9.50
N ASP A 52 13.75 -1.52 -10.29
CA ASP A 52 14.18 -0.25 -10.85
C ASP A 52 13.36 0.07 -12.10
N MET A 53 12.71 1.23 -12.09
CA MET A 53 11.83 1.70 -13.17
C MET A 53 12.00 3.22 -13.30
N PRO A 54 11.94 3.78 -14.52
CA PRO A 54 12.10 5.21 -14.73
C PRO A 54 10.93 6.01 -14.14
N ASP A 55 11.17 7.29 -13.89
CA ASP A 55 10.10 8.24 -13.58
C ASP A 55 9.08 8.28 -14.72
N GLN A 56 7.81 8.43 -14.35
CA GLN A 56 6.70 8.59 -15.27
C GLN A 56 6.13 10.00 -15.14
N ASP A 57 5.65 10.57 -16.24
CA ASP A 57 4.86 11.79 -16.20
C ASP A 57 3.41 11.43 -15.81
N LEU A 58 3.03 11.74 -14.57
CA LEU A 58 1.79 11.28 -13.96
C LEU A 58 0.80 12.44 -13.81
N ILE A 59 -0.42 12.26 -14.31
CA ILE A 59 -1.50 13.26 -14.32
C ILE A 59 -1.78 13.83 -12.91
N LEU A 60 -1.72 12.97 -11.89
CA LEU A 60 -1.79 13.35 -10.47
C LEU A 60 -0.53 12.90 -9.74
N HIS A 61 -0.10 13.70 -8.77
CA HIS A 61 0.92 13.27 -7.83
C HIS A 61 0.48 11.96 -7.13
N PRO A 62 1.33 10.92 -7.05
CA PRO A 62 0.95 9.60 -6.54
C PRO A 62 0.32 9.60 -5.14
N TYR A 63 0.85 10.42 -4.22
CA TYR A 63 0.27 10.60 -2.89
C TYR A 63 -1.20 11.06 -2.92
N VAL A 64 -1.53 12.03 -3.79
CA VAL A 64 -2.89 12.57 -3.93
C VAL A 64 -3.84 11.47 -4.42
N LEU A 65 -3.41 10.70 -5.44
CA LEU A 65 -4.20 9.58 -5.95
C LEU A 65 -4.41 8.51 -4.88
N GLY A 66 -3.35 8.11 -4.15
CA GLY A 66 -3.44 7.07 -3.13
C GLY A 66 -4.39 7.44 -2.00
N LEU A 67 -4.32 8.68 -1.54
CA LEU A 67 -5.19 9.19 -0.48
C LEU A 67 -6.66 9.22 -0.92
N TRP A 68 -6.93 9.63 -2.17
CA TRP A 68 -8.28 9.61 -2.73
C TRP A 68 -8.82 8.19 -2.98
N LEU A 69 -7.97 7.26 -3.43
CA LEU A 69 -8.38 5.87 -3.65
C LEU A 69 -8.89 5.22 -2.35
N GLY A 70 -8.30 5.54 -1.20
CA GLY A 70 -8.81 5.07 0.08
C GLY A 70 -10.09 5.79 0.51
N ASP A 71 -9.93 7.00 1.06
CA ASP A 71 -11.01 7.73 1.75
C ASP A 71 -11.73 8.77 0.87
N GLY A 72 -11.43 8.82 -0.42
CA GLY A 72 -12.12 9.69 -1.37
C GLY A 72 -13.53 9.23 -1.71
N SER A 73 -14.41 10.19 -1.99
CA SER A 73 -15.69 9.89 -2.63
C SER A 73 -15.46 9.25 -4.00
N SER A 74 -16.24 8.23 -4.35
CA SER A 74 -16.16 7.57 -5.67
C SER A 74 -16.44 8.52 -6.84
N ILE A 75 -17.11 9.66 -6.59
CA ILE A 75 -17.61 10.56 -7.63
C ILE A 75 -17.22 12.03 -7.41
N MET A 76 -16.60 12.40 -6.28
CA MET A 76 -16.30 13.79 -5.92
C MET A 76 -14.83 14.00 -5.52
N ASN A 77 -14.43 15.26 -5.46
CA ASN A 77 -13.09 15.74 -5.12
C ASN A 77 -12.83 15.89 -3.61
N HIS A 78 -13.56 15.16 -2.77
CA HIS A 78 -13.38 15.23 -1.31
C HIS A 78 -12.89 13.89 -0.76
N ILE A 79 -12.12 13.98 0.32
CA ILE A 79 -11.71 12.85 1.16
C ILE A 79 -12.24 13.04 2.57
N SER A 80 -12.56 11.93 3.24
CA SER A 80 -12.87 11.92 4.66
C SER A 80 -11.61 11.66 5.47
N VAL A 81 -11.40 12.39 6.56
CA VAL A 81 -10.23 12.24 7.43
C VAL A 81 -10.64 12.36 8.90
N HIS A 82 -9.76 11.97 9.80
CA HIS A 82 -9.93 12.26 11.22
C HIS A 82 -9.68 13.76 11.50
N GLU A 83 -10.39 14.36 12.45
CA GLU A 83 -10.27 15.80 12.72
C GLU A 83 -8.88 16.25 13.19
N GLU A 84 -8.11 15.32 13.77
CA GLU A 84 -6.73 15.54 14.22
C GLU A 84 -5.70 15.40 13.08
N ASP A 85 -6.10 14.93 11.90
CA ASP A 85 -5.21 14.71 10.74
C ASP A 85 -5.19 15.92 9.80
N ALA A 86 -5.36 17.13 10.33
CA ALA A 86 -5.38 18.38 9.53
C ALA A 86 -4.08 18.62 8.76
N GLU A 87 -2.94 18.05 9.19
CA GLU A 87 -1.64 18.12 8.49
C GLU A 87 -1.70 17.56 7.05
N VAL A 88 -2.69 16.73 6.73
CA VAL A 88 -2.92 16.19 5.38
C VAL A 88 -3.09 17.29 4.33
N VAL A 89 -3.64 18.45 4.71
CA VAL A 89 -3.79 19.62 3.84
C VAL A 89 -2.44 20.09 3.34
N GLU A 90 -1.45 20.12 4.22
CA GLU A 90 -0.11 20.60 3.91
C GLU A 90 0.62 19.58 3.02
N HIS A 91 0.39 18.29 3.25
CA HIS A 91 0.90 17.23 2.36
C HIS A 91 0.30 17.31 0.95
N LEU A 92 -0.99 17.61 0.83
CA LEU A 92 -1.68 17.81 -0.45
C LEU A 92 -1.16 19.07 -1.17
N ARG A 93 -1.01 20.18 -0.45
CA ARG A 93 -0.43 21.42 -1.00
C ARG A 93 0.99 21.22 -1.51
N ALA A 94 1.82 20.47 -0.77
CA ALA A 94 3.17 20.11 -1.21
C ALA A 94 3.19 19.23 -2.47
N CYS A 95 2.08 18.55 -2.78
CA CYS A 95 1.88 17.78 -4.01
C CYS A 95 1.31 18.61 -5.18
N GLY A 96 1.16 19.93 -5.01
CA GLY A 96 0.73 20.83 -6.08
C GLY A 96 -0.79 20.89 -6.31
N VAL A 97 -1.59 20.47 -5.33
CA VAL A 97 -3.06 20.63 -5.37
C VAL A 97 -3.53 21.60 -4.28
N GLU A 98 -4.63 22.30 -4.54
CA GLU A 98 -5.26 23.08 -3.48
C GLU A 98 -6.04 22.17 -2.54
N ALA A 99 -6.06 22.47 -1.25
CA ALA A 99 -6.78 21.68 -0.26
C ALA A 99 -7.41 22.59 0.81
N GLU A 100 -8.65 22.30 1.16
CA GLU A 100 -9.43 23.00 2.18
C GLU A 100 -10.00 22.02 3.20
N PHE A 101 -9.58 22.16 4.46
CA PHE A 101 -10.12 21.39 5.57
C PHE A 101 -11.43 21.98 6.06
N ARG A 102 -12.45 21.13 6.22
CA ARG A 102 -13.80 21.50 6.64
C ARG A 102 -14.28 20.59 7.74
N LEU A 103 -14.92 21.18 8.75
CA LEU A 103 -15.68 20.45 9.77
C LEU A 103 -17.16 20.51 9.40
N PRO A 104 -17.76 19.41 8.88
CA PRO A 104 -19.16 19.43 8.49
C PRO A 104 -20.07 19.65 9.69
N LYS A 105 -21.04 20.55 9.58
CA LYS A 105 -21.99 20.85 10.68
C LYS A 105 -22.81 19.62 11.12
N TRP A 106 -23.03 18.67 10.21
CA TRP A 106 -23.79 17.44 10.45
C TRP A 106 -22.94 16.27 10.99
N ARG A 107 -21.66 16.49 11.27
CA ARG A 107 -20.75 15.41 11.67
C ARG A 107 -21.17 14.77 12.99
N LYS A 108 -21.06 13.44 13.07
CA LYS A 108 -21.09 12.67 14.32
C LYS A 108 -19.69 12.13 14.57
N GLY A 109 -19.16 12.33 15.78
CA GLY A 109 -17.79 11.93 16.12
C GLY A 109 -16.72 12.87 15.55
N ARG A 110 -15.51 12.34 15.36
CA ARG A 110 -14.28 13.10 15.04
C ARG A 110 -13.93 13.08 13.55
N ILE A 111 -14.93 13.18 12.67
CA ILE A 111 -14.72 13.22 11.22
C ILE A 111 -14.56 14.65 10.72
N ALA A 112 -13.70 14.83 9.73
CA ALA A 112 -13.53 16.05 8.94
C ALA A 112 -13.51 15.71 7.45
N ASN A 113 -13.74 16.70 6.60
CA ASN A 113 -13.62 16.56 5.16
C ASN A 113 -12.50 17.46 4.65
N VAL A 114 -11.73 16.97 3.69
CA VAL A 114 -10.81 17.82 2.91
C VAL A 114 -11.30 17.86 1.48
N VAL A 115 -11.51 19.06 0.97
CA VAL A 115 -11.87 19.30 -0.44
C VAL A 115 -10.61 19.64 -1.20
N ILE A 116 -10.31 18.88 -2.25
CA ILE A 116 -9.11 19.03 -3.07
C ILE A 116 -9.50 19.75 -4.36
N ASP A 117 -8.72 20.75 -4.77
CA ASP A 117 -9.03 21.65 -5.89
C ASP A 117 -10.49 22.14 -5.82
N PRO A 118 -10.86 22.89 -4.77
CA PRO A 118 -12.22 23.35 -4.58
C PRO A 118 -12.68 24.21 -5.76
N THR A 119 -13.92 23.99 -6.21
CA THR A 119 -14.53 24.74 -7.32
C THR A 119 -14.85 26.19 -6.95
N PHE A 120 -14.92 26.50 -5.66
CA PHE A 120 -15.24 27.84 -5.18
C PHE A 120 -13.97 28.67 -5.02
N ARG A 121 -13.52 29.30 -6.12
CA ARG A 121 -13.05 30.70 -6.05
C ARG A 121 -12.98 31.37 -7.42
N MET A 122 -13.66 32.52 -7.46
CA MET A 122 -13.42 33.61 -8.39
C MET A 122 -11.92 33.96 -8.40
N ARG A 123 -11.19 33.62 -9.46
CA ARG A 123 -10.27 34.57 -10.07
C ARG A 123 -10.80 34.81 -11.48
N ARG A 124 -11.48 35.95 -11.67
CA ARG A 124 -11.51 36.57 -12.99
C ARG A 124 -10.08 37.04 -13.27
N GLU A 125 -9.19 36.13 -13.65
CA GLU A 125 -8.17 36.53 -14.60
C GLU A 125 -8.90 36.64 -15.94
N ASN A 126 -8.76 37.80 -16.57
CA ASN A 126 -9.53 38.22 -17.73
C ASN A 126 -9.56 37.11 -18.81
N GLY A 127 -10.72 36.51 -19.05
CA GLY A 127 -10.96 35.59 -20.19
C GLY A 127 -11.49 34.18 -19.88
N ALA A 128 -11.63 33.75 -18.63
CA ALA A 128 -12.19 32.41 -18.33
C ALA A 128 -13.72 32.32 -18.50
N SER A 129 -14.22 31.23 -19.08
CA SER A 129 -15.65 30.98 -19.31
C SER A 129 -16.38 30.63 -18.00
N PHE A 130 -17.67 30.98 -17.91
CA PHE A 130 -18.54 30.64 -16.77
C PHE A 130 -18.64 29.11 -16.53
N SER A 131 -18.44 28.30 -17.57
CA SER A 131 -18.41 26.83 -17.49
C SER A 131 -17.22 26.27 -16.69
N ASP A 132 -16.11 27.00 -16.64
CA ASP A 132 -14.86 26.55 -16.02
C ASP A 132 -14.92 26.69 -14.49
N CYS A 133 -15.82 27.54 -13.98
CA CYS A 133 -16.03 27.77 -12.55
C CYS A 133 -16.65 26.59 -11.80
N PHE A 134 -17.17 25.57 -12.49
CA PHE A 134 -17.90 24.45 -11.87
C PHE A 134 -17.17 23.10 -11.94
N ARG A 135 -15.97 23.03 -12.51
CA ARG A 135 -15.22 21.77 -12.66
C ARG A 135 -14.01 21.75 -11.73
N SER A 136 -13.99 20.82 -10.78
CA SER A 136 -12.80 20.58 -9.96
C SER A 136 -11.69 19.99 -10.84
N ARG A 137 -10.49 20.58 -10.79
CA ARG A 137 -9.29 20.09 -11.49
C ARG A 137 -8.99 18.64 -11.10
N LEU A 138 -9.15 18.29 -9.82
CA LEU A 138 -9.02 16.92 -9.37
C LEU A 138 -10.02 16.00 -10.06
N THR A 139 -11.32 16.35 -10.08
CA THR A 139 -12.35 15.51 -10.72
C THR A 139 -12.08 15.30 -12.21
N GLU A 140 -11.57 16.30 -12.92
CA GLU A 140 -11.17 16.14 -14.32
C GLU A 140 -10.03 15.13 -14.48
N ARG A 141 -8.97 15.26 -13.67
CA ARG A 141 -7.83 14.35 -13.67
C ARG A 141 -8.22 12.91 -13.28
N LEU A 142 -9.10 12.75 -12.30
CA LEU A 142 -9.64 11.44 -11.90
C LEU A 142 -10.45 10.79 -13.05
N ARG A 143 -11.19 11.59 -13.82
CA ARG A 143 -11.89 11.10 -15.01
C ARG A 143 -10.92 10.67 -16.11
N GLN A 144 -9.85 11.44 -16.35
CA GLN A 144 -8.81 11.07 -17.32
C GLN A 144 -8.09 9.76 -16.95
N LEU A 145 -7.97 9.48 -15.66
CA LEU A 145 -7.39 8.24 -15.14
C LEU A 145 -8.38 7.06 -15.10
N ASP A 146 -9.65 7.27 -15.46
CA ASP A 146 -10.72 6.27 -15.37
C ASP A 146 -10.92 5.68 -13.96
N VAL A 147 -10.67 6.47 -12.92
CA VAL A 147 -10.79 5.99 -11.52
C VAL A 147 -12.08 6.43 -10.82
N LEU A 148 -12.85 7.34 -11.41
CA LEU A 148 -14.17 7.73 -10.91
C LEU A 148 -15.16 6.58 -11.07
N ASP A 149 -15.86 6.24 -9.98
CA ASP A 149 -16.75 5.07 -9.88
C ASP A 149 -16.09 3.71 -10.24
N ASN A 150 -14.78 3.71 -10.44
CA ASN A 150 -13.96 2.57 -10.84
C ASN A 150 -12.61 2.65 -10.12
N LYS A 151 -12.62 2.68 -8.78
CA LYS A 151 -11.40 2.87 -7.99
C LYS A 151 -10.40 1.74 -8.24
N HIS A 152 -9.34 2.05 -8.98
CA HIS A 152 -8.23 1.14 -9.22
C HIS A 152 -6.91 1.92 -9.30
N ILE A 153 -5.78 1.21 -9.31
CA ILE A 153 -4.46 1.83 -9.50
C ILE A 153 -4.11 1.75 -10.99
N PRO A 154 -3.98 2.88 -11.71
CA PRO A 154 -3.68 2.85 -13.13
C PRO A 154 -2.27 2.31 -13.39
N LEU A 155 -2.07 1.65 -14.54
CA LEU A 155 -0.82 0.98 -14.89
C LEU A 155 0.40 1.92 -14.90
N GLY A 156 0.22 3.18 -15.31
CA GLY A 156 1.28 4.19 -15.28
C GLY A 156 1.85 4.40 -13.88
N TYR A 157 1.02 4.33 -12.84
CA TYR A 157 1.46 4.42 -11.45
C TYR A 157 2.11 3.11 -10.97
N MET A 158 1.63 1.96 -11.43
CA MET A 158 2.21 0.65 -11.12
C MET A 158 3.61 0.47 -11.74
N ARG A 159 3.88 1.14 -12.86
CA ARG A 159 5.16 1.10 -13.59
C ARG A 159 6.03 2.34 -13.36
N ALA A 160 5.62 3.18 -12.40
CA ALA A 160 6.34 4.38 -12.02
C ALA A 160 7.63 4.08 -11.26
N SER A 161 8.47 5.10 -11.08
CA SER A 161 9.71 4.93 -10.34
C SER A 161 9.46 4.48 -8.90
N ARG A 162 10.52 3.97 -8.27
CA ARG A 162 10.50 3.54 -6.87
C ARG A 162 9.88 4.61 -5.95
N TRP A 163 10.26 5.87 -6.12
CA TRP A 163 9.77 6.97 -5.30
C TRP A 163 8.30 7.28 -5.57
N GLN A 164 7.89 7.33 -6.84
CA GLN A 164 6.50 7.56 -7.20
C GLN A 164 5.56 6.47 -6.66
N ARG A 165 5.97 5.19 -6.75
CA ARG A 165 5.24 4.06 -6.14
C ARG A 165 5.17 4.15 -4.62
N LEU A 166 6.26 4.54 -3.96
CA LEU A 166 6.26 4.73 -2.51
C LEU A 166 5.33 5.87 -2.08
N GLU A 167 5.26 6.96 -2.85
CA GLU A 167 4.33 8.06 -2.61
C GLU A 167 2.86 7.62 -2.76
N LEU A 168 2.55 6.78 -3.74
CA LEU A 168 1.23 6.17 -3.87
C LEU A 168 0.87 5.33 -2.64
N VAL A 169 1.80 4.48 -2.20
CA VAL A 169 1.65 3.67 -0.98
C VAL A 169 1.41 4.57 0.24
N ARG A 170 2.16 5.68 0.38
CA ARG A 170 1.97 6.64 1.48
C ARG A 170 0.58 7.25 1.49
N GLY A 171 0.03 7.59 0.32
CA GLY A 171 -1.35 8.08 0.20
C GLY A 171 -2.37 7.04 0.69
N LEU A 172 -2.27 5.81 0.18
CA LEU A 172 -3.14 4.69 0.59
C LEU A 172 -3.01 4.35 2.08
N MET A 173 -1.82 4.53 2.65
CA MET A 173 -1.57 4.23 4.06
C MET A 173 -2.02 5.34 5.00
N ASP A 174 -2.02 6.59 4.54
CA ASP A 174 -2.54 7.72 5.32
C ASP A 174 -4.07 7.72 5.39
N SER A 175 -4.77 7.16 4.40
CA SER A 175 -6.20 6.84 4.48
C SER A 175 -6.47 5.57 5.31
N ASP A 176 -6.48 4.40 4.66
CA ASP A 176 -6.92 3.10 5.22
C ASP A 176 -5.81 2.31 5.92
N GLY A 177 -4.59 2.86 5.94
CA GLY A 177 -3.44 2.24 6.56
C GLY A 177 -3.32 2.53 8.06
N THR A 178 -2.72 1.58 8.76
CA THR A 178 -2.37 1.71 10.17
C THR A 178 -1.03 1.06 10.48
N ILE A 179 -0.48 1.42 11.62
CA ILE A 179 0.73 0.84 12.20
C ILE A 179 0.34 0.27 13.56
N SER A 180 0.72 -0.98 13.83
CA SER A 180 0.42 -1.64 15.09
C SER A 180 0.93 -0.80 16.28
N PRO A 181 0.27 -0.84 17.45
CA PRO A 181 0.68 -0.02 18.61
C PRO A 181 2.12 -0.24 19.06
N ASP A 182 2.68 -1.42 18.81
CA ASP A 182 4.08 -1.77 19.09
C ASP A 182 5.07 -1.35 17.99
N GLY A 183 4.60 -0.67 16.94
CA GLY A 183 5.42 -0.14 15.85
C GLY A 183 5.98 -1.18 14.89
N LYS A 184 5.54 -2.44 14.95
CA LYS A 184 6.19 -3.56 14.24
C LYS A 184 5.58 -3.91 12.88
N ARG A 185 4.30 -3.60 12.65
CA ARG A 185 3.56 -4.03 11.46
C ARG A 185 2.70 -2.90 10.88
N CYS A 186 2.93 -2.62 9.61
CA CYS A 186 2.00 -1.86 8.79
C CYS A 186 0.84 -2.78 8.39
N GLU A 187 -0.38 -2.27 8.44
CA GLU A 187 -1.57 -2.96 7.97
C GLU A 187 -2.39 -2.03 7.07
N PHE A 188 -2.92 -2.57 5.98
CA PHE A 188 -3.87 -1.90 5.08
C PHE A 188 -5.07 -2.83 4.91
N SER A 189 -6.29 -2.31 5.06
CA SER A 189 -7.51 -3.12 4.94
C SER A 189 -8.49 -2.47 3.98
N ASN A 190 -9.09 -3.26 3.09
CA ASN A 190 -10.11 -2.77 2.17
C ASN A 190 -11.05 -3.93 1.76
N ALA A 191 -12.27 -3.59 1.36
CA ALA A 191 -13.25 -4.53 0.83
C ALA A 191 -13.11 -4.73 -0.69
N ASP A 192 -12.42 -3.82 -1.39
CA ASP A 192 -12.12 -4.00 -2.81
C ASP A 192 -10.94 -4.96 -3.00
N ARG A 193 -11.19 -6.11 -3.63
CA ARG A 193 -10.15 -7.11 -3.90
C ARG A 193 -9.14 -6.63 -4.95
N GLY A 194 -9.57 -5.89 -5.96
CA GLY A 194 -8.70 -5.35 -7.00
C GLY A 194 -7.68 -4.38 -6.42
N LEU A 195 -8.11 -3.48 -5.53
CA LEU A 195 -7.22 -2.55 -4.85
C LEU A 195 -6.22 -3.27 -3.92
N ILE A 196 -6.66 -4.35 -3.27
CA ILE A 196 -5.81 -5.20 -2.43
C ILE A 196 -4.72 -5.88 -3.26
N ASP A 197 -5.08 -6.45 -4.40
CA ASP A 197 -4.12 -7.12 -5.28
C ASP A 197 -3.12 -6.11 -5.88
N ALA A 198 -3.59 -4.93 -6.28
CA ALA A 198 -2.73 -3.84 -6.76
C ALA A 198 -1.76 -3.33 -5.67
N MET A 199 -2.24 -3.15 -4.44
CA MET A 199 -1.38 -2.76 -3.31
C MET A 199 -0.34 -3.83 -2.97
N VAL A 200 -0.69 -5.12 -3.07
CA VAL A 200 0.27 -6.23 -2.92
C VAL A 200 1.36 -6.18 -4.00
N GLU A 201 1.00 -5.91 -5.24
CA GLU A 201 1.95 -5.76 -6.34
C GLU A 201 2.87 -4.53 -6.13
N LEU A 202 2.33 -3.37 -5.73
CA LEU A 202 3.13 -2.21 -5.35
C LEU A 202 4.15 -2.53 -4.26
N LEU A 203 3.70 -3.14 -3.16
CA LEU A 203 4.59 -3.50 -2.05
C LEU A 203 5.68 -4.48 -2.50
N ARG A 204 5.33 -5.50 -3.30
CA ARG A 204 6.32 -6.46 -3.82
C ARG A 204 7.31 -5.81 -4.76
N SER A 205 6.85 -4.93 -5.64
CA SER A 205 7.71 -4.19 -6.57
C SER A 205 8.63 -3.21 -5.83
N LEU A 206 8.28 -2.80 -4.60
CA LEU A 206 9.13 -2.02 -3.69
C LEU A 206 10.02 -2.90 -2.79
N GLY A 207 10.10 -4.22 -3.02
CA GLY A 207 10.92 -5.15 -2.24
C GLY A 207 10.32 -5.59 -0.90
N TYR A 208 9.10 -5.15 -0.58
CA TYR A 208 8.41 -5.57 0.64
C TYR A 208 7.82 -6.97 0.52
N LYS A 209 7.64 -7.62 1.67
CA LYS A 209 7.07 -8.97 1.79
C LYS A 209 5.69 -8.90 2.48
N PRO A 210 4.62 -8.56 1.75
CA PRO A 210 3.27 -8.55 2.31
C PRO A 210 2.69 -9.95 2.49
N ALA A 211 1.90 -10.10 3.55
CA ALA A 211 0.98 -11.22 3.76
C ALA A 211 -0.45 -10.70 3.65
N VAL A 212 -1.32 -11.50 3.02
CA VAL A 212 -2.74 -11.15 2.82
C VAL A 212 -3.60 -12.08 3.66
N TYR A 213 -4.58 -11.51 4.35
CA TYR A 213 -5.54 -12.21 5.18
C TYR A 213 -6.95 -11.86 4.72
N LYS A 214 -7.85 -12.85 4.73
CA LYS A 214 -9.28 -12.64 4.50
C LYS A 214 -10.01 -12.64 5.84
N GLY A 215 -10.92 -11.69 6.03
CA GLY A 215 -11.74 -11.55 7.23
C GLY A 215 -13.20 -11.30 6.91
N LYS A 216 -14.05 -11.40 7.93
CA LYS A 216 -15.46 -10.99 7.90
C LYS A 216 -15.67 -9.91 8.95
N ALA A 217 -16.28 -8.79 8.57
CA ALA A 217 -16.54 -7.68 9.47
C ALA A 217 -17.45 -8.14 10.64
N ARG A 218 -17.06 -7.87 11.89
CA ARG A 218 -17.88 -8.32 13.04
C ARG A 218 -19.12 -7.46 13.30
N ARG A 219 -19.25 -6.31 12.62
CA ARG A 219 -20.35 -5.36 12.80
C ARG A 219 -21.36 -5.45 11.67
N LYS A 220 -22.64 -5.46 12.04
CA LYS A 220 -23.77 -5.17 11.15
C LYS A 220 -23.64 -3.74 10.65
N VAL A 221 -23.65 -3.54 9.33
CA VAL A 221 -23.79 -2.20 8.75
C VAL A 221 -25.27 -1.91 8.67
N PHE A 222 -25.72 -0.88 9.39
CA PHE A 222 -27.09 -0.38 9.29
C PHE A 222 -27.13 0.60 8.13
N GLY A 223 -27.80 0.23 7.05
CA GLY A 223 -28.05 1.13 5.92
C GLY A 223 -29.05 2.23 6.26
N CYS A 224 -29.24 3.16 5.33
CA CYS A 224 -30.07 4.37 5.46
C CYS A 224 -31.57 4.09 5.72
N GLU A 225 -32.01 2.83 5.67
CA GLU A 225 -33.42 2.41 5.79
C GLU A 225 -33.61 1.25 6.79
N GLY A 226 -32.68 1.05 7.73
CA GLY A 226 -32.76 -0.08 8.67
C GLY A 226 -32.45 -1.45 8.05
N ARG A 227 -32.05 -1.50 6.77
CA ARG A 227 -31.51 -2.71 6.13
C ARG A 227 -30.19 -3.08 6.79
N VAL A 228 -30.16 -4.25 7.42
CA VAL A 228 -28.94 -4.87 7.90
C VAL A 228 -28.25 -5.50 6.70
N HIS A 229 -27.15 -4.90 6.25
CA HIS A 229 -26.30 -5.59 5.28
C HIS A 229 -25.53 -6.70 6.00
N GLU A 230 -25.49 -7.89 5.40
CA GLU A 230 -24.57 -8.94 5.86
C GLU A 230 -23.15 -8.37 5.93
N SER A 231 -22.39 -8.89 6.89
CA SER A 231 -21.00 -8.55 7.10
C SER A 231 -20.21 -8.62 5.78
N ALA A 232 -19.75 -7.46 5.29
CA ALA A 232 -18.88 -7.41 4.13
C ALA A 232 -17.59 -8.18 4.44
N GLU A 233 -17.22 -9.08 3.52
CA GLU A 233 -15.88 -9.65 3.52
C GLU A 233 -14.87 -8.51 3.28
N TYR A 234 -13.73 -8.59 3.94
CA TYR A 234 -12.64 -7.66 3.71
C TYR A 234 -11.32 -8.39 3.69
N TRP A 235 -10.32 -7.75 3.08
CA TRP A 235 -8.97 -8.24 3.05
C TRP A 235 -8.06 -7.29 3.81
N ARG A 236 -7.05 -7.86 4.44
CA ARG A 236 -6.02 -7.13 5.16
C ARG A 236 -4.65 -7.55 4.68
N ILE A 237 -3.85 -6.59 4.28
CA ILE A 237 -2.44 -6.74 3.98
C ILE A 237 -1.64 -6.39 5.24
N SER A 238 -0.64 -7.19 5.58
CA SER A 238 0.29 -6.91 6.69
C SER A 238 1.73 -7.13 6.26
N TRP A 239 2.61 -6.19 6.61
CA TRP A 239 4.04 -6.27 6.36
C TRP A 239 4.84 -5.48 7.40
N THR A 240 6.15 -5.61 7.35
CA THR A 240 7.07 -4.81 8.16
C THR A 240 7.79 -3.83 7.24
N ALA A 241 7.66 -2.55 7.56
CA ALA A 241 8.51 -1.45 7.12
C ALA A 241 9.13 -0.77 8.36
N TYR A 242 10.07 0.15 8.15
CA TYR A 242 10.83 0.78 9.20
C TYR A 242 10.86 2.31 9.05
N ALA A 243 11.17 3.02 10.13
CA ALA A 243 11.12 4.48 10.19
C ALA A 243 12.05 5.18 9.18
N GLU A 244 13.12 4.51 8.74
CA GLU A 244 14.09 5.00 7.76
C GLU A 244 13.49 5.14 6.36
N GLU A 245 12.43 4.37 6.06
CA GLU A 245 11.60 4.56 4.87
C GLU A 245 10.13 4.52 5.29
N PRO A 246 9.57 5.65 5.75
CA PRO A 246 8.26 5.67 6.34
C PRO A 246 7.18 5.38 5.28
N MET A 247 6.18 4.58 5.68
CA MET A 247 5.01 4.21 4.85
C MET A 247 3.87 5.23 4.96
N PHE A 248 4.07 6.34 5.67
CA PHE A 248 3.07 7.35 5.98
C PHE A 248 3.69 8.73 5.78
N ARG A 249 2.88 9.74 5.45
CA ARG A 249 3.27 11.14 5.65
C ARG A 249 2.75 11.67 6.99
N LEU A 250 1.59 11.21 7.45
CA LEU A 250 1.01 11.59 8.75
C LEU A 250 1.99 11.35 9.91
N SER A 251 2.31 12.43 10.63
CA SER A 251 3.31 12.47 11.69
C SER A 251 3.00 11.47 12.81
N ARG A 252 1.73 11.35 13.21
CA ARG A 252 1.31 10.41 14.27
C ARG A 252 1.52 8.94 13.89
N LYS A 253 1.42 8.59 12.60
CA LYS A 253 1.63 7.22 12.11
C LYS A 253 3.12 6.96 11.93
N ARG A 254 3.87 7.93 11.37
CA ARG A 254 5.33 7.88 11.25
C ARG A 254 6.03 7.70 12.60
N ALA A 255 5.66 8.49 13.60
CA ALA A 255 6.27 8.46 14.93
C ALA A 255 6.13 7.10 15.65
N ARG A 256 5.16 6.28 15.25
CA ARG A 256 4.98 4.93 15.79
C ARG A 256 5.83 3.88 15.09
N MET A 257 6.40 4.16 13.92
CA MET A 257 7.21 3.19 13.20
C MET A 257 8.53 2.98 13.94
N ARG A 258 8.89 1.72 14.19
CA ARG A 258 10.20 1.40 14.75
C ARG A 258 11.33 1.61 13.73
N SER A 259 12.51 1.97 14.21
CA SER A 259 13.76 1.94 13.43
C SER A 259 14.24 0.51 13.15
N ILE A 260 15.05 0.35 12.09
CA ILE A 260 15.79 -0.88 11.76
C ILE A 260 16.68 -1.33 12.92
N GLU A 261 17.30 -0.40 13.65
CA GLU A 261 18.22 -0.69 14.77
C GLU A 261 17.51 -1.51 15.87
N ASN A 262 16.28 -1.12 16.20
CA ASN A 262 15.42 -1.80 17.17
C ASN A 262 14.63 -2.97 16.54
N GLY A 263 15.04 -3.39 15.34
CA GLY A 263 14.33 -4.31 14.48
C GLY A 263 15.02 -5.66 14.28
N ARG A 264 14.39 -6.49 13.46
CA ARG A 264 14.97 -7.74 12.93
C ARG A 264 14.80 -7.78 11.41
N PRO A 265 15.48 -6.92 10.63
CA PRO A 265 15.22 -6.72 9.19
C PRO A 265 15.34 -8.00 8.38
N TRP A 266 16.23 -8.92 8.76
CA TRP A 266 16.35 -10.22 8.09
C TRP A 266 15.07 -11.07 8.13
N ARG A 267 14.14 -10.83 9.07
CA ARG A 267 12.84 -11.53 9.10
C ARG A 267 11.88 -11.02 8.02
N SER A 268 11.91 -9.74 7.68
CA SER A 268 11.09 -9.16 6.61
C SER A 268 11.75 -9.27 5.24
N ARG A 269 13.08 -9.25 5.19
CA ARG A 269 13.90 -9.29 3.97
C ARG A 269 14.30 -10.69 3.49
N ARG A 270 13.77 -11.76 4.08
CA ARG A 270 14.03 -13.16 3.66
C ARG A 270 12.77 -13.96 3.44
N ARG A 271 12.77 -14.84 2.46
CA ARG A 271 11.73 -15.86 2.22
C ARG A 271 12.28 -17.24 2.52
N ARG A 272 11.48 -18.08 3.19
CA ARG A 272 11.84 -19.46 3.47
C ARG A 272 11.49 -20.34 2.28
N ILE A 273 12.41 -21.23 1.90
CA ILE A 273 12.10 -22.31 0.97
C ILE A 273 11.26 -23.33 1.73
N VAL A 274 10.01 -23.52 1.29
CA VAL A 274 9.07 -24.44 1.92
C VAL A 274 9.14 -25.83 1.30
N ASP A 275 9.39 -25.90 0.00
CA ASP A 275 9.39 -27.11 -0.80
C ASP A 275 10.14 -26.87 -2.11
N ILE A 276 10.68 -27.94 -2.70
CA ILE A 276 11.27 -27.95 -4.05
C ILE A 276 10.69 -29.18 -4.74
N ARG A 277 9.88 -28.96 -5.77
CA ARG A 277 9.18 -30.02 -6.50
C ARG A 277 9.69 -30.11 -7.93
N PRO A 278 9.96 -31.31 -8.44
CA PRO A 278 10.20 -31.49 -9.86
C PRO A 278 8.96 -31.08 -10.64
N VAL A 279 9.18 -30.40 -11.75
CA VAL A 279 8.13 -30.04 -12.72
C VAL A 279 8.63 -30.47 -14.10
N SER A 280 7.69 -30.75 -15.02
CA SER A 280 8.06 -31.02 -16.41
C SER A 280 8.82 -29.84 -16.99
N SER A 281 9.81 -30.13 -17.84
CA SER A 281 10.51 -29.08 -18.58
C SER A 281 9.49 -28.30 -19.42
N VAL A 282 9.58 -26.97 -19.37
CA VAL A 282 8.74 -26.07 -20.16
C VAL A 282 9.62 -25.50 -21.27
N PRO A 283 9.19 -25.53 -22.55
CA PRO A 283 9.93 -24.90 -23.65
C PRO A 283 10.22 -23.42 -23.42
#